data_AF-A0A358EGZ8-F1
#
_entry.id   AF-A0A358EGZ8-F1
#
_cell.length_a   1.000
_cell.length_b   1.000
_cell.length_c   1.000
_cell.angle_alpha   90.00
_cell.angle_beta   90.00
_cell.angle_gamma   90.00
#
_symmetry.space_group_name_H-M   'P 1'
#
loop_
_entity.id
_entity.type
_entity.pdbx_description
1 polymer ?
#
loop_
_entity_poly.entity_id
_entity_poly.type
_entity_poly.pdbx_seq_one_letter_code
_entity_poly.pdbx_strand_id
1 'polypeptide(L)'
;MRQASWIRMGVGLLAAIGLVLTWTVEQSSVERGNRLQRSGEYRAAADVYRKRTRTDPVNTQIRYNLGTALARDDESSAEDELARATLTPNREIRGLAHYNTGVLRLDRALYADVPDSVRIHAAISVEANRLALRFRPDDRNAKWNLAMALRLLDSVSTQERRSGREMTEGAVEADVVTRSVNVPDAEEDERAEDPPSQGESETAVTFSDEIPLTPEQAAELLGRSHLDPTLMLTKLLALESRSRFGRRPSRGARRW
;
A
#
# COMPACT_ATOMS: atom_id res chain seq x y z
N MET A 1 49.02 -44.87 -17.62
CA MET A 1 48.51 -44.26 -16.37
C MET A 1 48.26 -42.76 -16.48
N ARG A 2 49.25 -41.88 -16.73
CA ARG A 2 49.10 -40.40 -16.65
C ARG A 2 47.86 -39.81 -17.35
N GLN A 3 47.55 -40.18 -18.60
CA GLN A 3 46.38 -39.64 -19.34
C GLN A 3 45.04 -39.80 -18.61
N ALA A 4 44.82 -40.93 -17.90
CA ALA A 4 43.57 -41.17 -17.16
C ALA A 4 43.37 -40.19 -15.99
N SER A 5 44.45 -39.57 -15.48
CA SER A 5 44.37 -38.54 -14.43
C SER A 5 43.81 -37.23 -14.97
N TRP A 6 44.23 -36.82 -16.18
CA TRP A 6 43.77 -35.58 -16.81
C TRP A 6 42.28 -35.66 -17.19
N ILE A 7 41.82 -36.81 -17.70
CA ILE A 7 40.39 -37.03 -17.99
C ILE A 7 39.55 -36.94 -16.70
N ARG A 8 40.00 -37.56 -15.61
CA ARG A 8 39.32 -37.48 -14.29
C ARG A 8 39.28 -36.05 -13.73
N MET A 9 40.37 -35.29 -13.85
CA MET A 9 40.39 -33.86 -13.49
C MET A 9 39.45 -33.03 -14.35
N GLY A 10 39.42 -33.25 -15.67
CA GLY A 10 38.53 -32.53 -16.59
C GLY A 10 37.05 -32.77 -16.29
N VAL A 11 36.65 -34.02 -16.05
CA VAL A 11 35.28 -34.37 -15.65
C VAL A 11 34.92 -33.75 -14.28
N GLY A 12 35.83 -33.78 -13.31
CA GLY A 12 35.62 -33.13 -12.00
C GLY A 12 35.45 -31.62 -12.11
N LEU A 13 36.24 -30.95 -12.95
CA LEU A 13 36.14 -29.51 -13.19
C LEU A 13 34.82 -29.14 -13.89
N LEU A 14 34.40 -29.91 -14.89
CA LEU A 14 33.10 -29.71 -15.56
C LEU A 14 31.92 -29.91 -14.60
N ALA A 15 31.97 -30.92 -13.73
CA ALA A 15 30.95 -31.14 -12.70
C ALA A 15 30.90 -29.98 -11.68
N ALA A 16 32.05 -29.46 -11.26
CA ALA A 16 32.12 -28.30 -10.36
C ALA A 16 31.56 -27.02 -11.03
N ILE A 17 31.86 -26.78 -12.30
CA ILE A 17 31.28 -25.67 -13.07
C ILE A 17 29.76 -25.81 -13.19
N GLY A 18 29.26 -27.02 -13.49
CA GLY A 18 27.83 -27.32 -13.53
C GLY A 18 27.12 -27.03 -12.21
N LEU A 19 27.72 -27.45 -11.08
CA LEU A 19 27.21 -27.16 -9.74
C LEU A 19 27.16 -25.64 -9.45
N VAL A 20 28.21 -24.89 -9.78
CA VAL A 20 28.24 -23.43 -9.63
C VAL A 20 27.17 -22.76 -10.50
N LEU A 21 26.99 -23.19 -11.76
CA LEU A 21 25.96 -22.65 -12.65
C LEU A 21 24.54 -22.92 -12.12
N THR A 22 24.23 -24.16 -11.71
CA THR A 22 22.91 -24.47 -11.13
C THR A 22 22.66 -23.70 -9.83
N TRP A 23 23.69 -23.52 -9.00
CA TRP A 23 23.60 -22.75 -7.77
C TRP A 23 23.39 -21.25 -8.02
N THR A 24 24.05 -20.64 -9.02
CA THR A 24 23.83 -19.22 -9.34
C THR A 24 22.47 -18.97 -9.97
N VAL A 25 21.93 -19.90 -10.78
CA VAL A 25 20.56 -19.84 -11.28
C VAL A 25 19.56 -19.89 -10.11
N GLU A 26 19.67 -20.86 -9.20
CA GLU A 26 18.74 -20.98 -8.05
C GLU A 26 18.94 -19.88 -6.99
N GLN A 27 20.12 -19.25 -6.89
CA GLN A 27 20.32 -18.01 -6.10
C GLN A 27 19.57 -16.80 -6.69
N SER A 28 19.05 -16.90 -7.92
CA SER A 28 18.33 -15.85 -8.63
C SER A 28 16.85 -16.17 -8.91
N SER A 29 16.38 -17.40 -8.67
CA SER A 29 15.07 -17.88 -9.14
C SER A 29 13.91 -17.11 -8.52
N VAL A 30 12.84 -16.91 -9.30
CA VAL A 30 11.63 -16.24 -8.82
C VAL A 30 10.99 -17.06 -7.71
N GLU A 31 11.07 -18.39 -7.83
CA GLU A 31 10.65 -19.42 -6.88
C GLU A 31 11.33 -19.22 -5.53
N ARG A 32 12.64 -18.96 -5.50
CA ARG A 32 13.36 -18.62 -4.28
C ARG A 32 12.84 -17.32 -3.66
N GLY A 33 12.65 -16.28 -4.46
CA GLY A 33 12.04 -15.03 -3.99
C GLY A 33 10.67 -15.28 -3.34
N ASN A 34 9.83 -16.09 -3.99
CA ASN A 34 8.50 -16.48 -3.51
C ASN A 34 8.54 -17.33 -2.23
N ARG A 35 9.59 -18.12 -2.00
CA ARG A 35 9.78 -18.86 -0.73
C ARG A 35 10.20 -17.91 0.38
N LEU A 36 11.18 -17.03 0.13
CA LEU A 36 11.66 -16.02 1.08
C LEU A 36 10.54 -15.04 1.49
N GLN A 37 9.72 -14.61 0.52
CA GLN A 37 8.57 -13.74 0.78
C GLN A 37 7.52 -14.43 1.67
N ARG A 38 7.35 -15.75 1.55
CA ARG A 38 6.43 -16.56 2.38
C ARG A 38 7.01 -16.94 3.75
N SER A 39 8.33 -17.04 3.91
CA SER A 39 8.98 -17.20 5.23
C SER A 39 9.10 -15.89 6.01
N GLY A 40 8.77 -14.75 5.38
CA GLY A 40 8.90 -13.41 5.99
C GLY A 40 10.31 -12.83 5.90
N GLU A 41 11.17 -13.39 5.05
CA GLU A 41 12.53 -12.91 4.76
C GLU A 41 12.50 -11.79 3.70
N TYR A 42 11.67 -10.77 3.92
CA TYR A 42 11.32 -9.72 2.95
C TYR A 42 12.54 -9.06 2.29
N ARG A 43 13.60 -8.76 3.04
CA ARG A 43 14.87 -8.21 2.49
C ARG A 43 15.53 -9.15 1.48
N ALA A 44 15.60 -10.43 1.80
CA ALA A 44 16.20 -11.44 0.93
C ALA A 44 15.32 -11.71 -0.31
N ALA A 45 13.99 -11.66 -0.15
CA ALA A 45 13.06 -11.71 -1.27
C ALA A 45 13.23 -10.49 -2.20
N ALA A 46 13.28 -9.28 -1.65
CA ALA A 46 13.55 -8.05 -2.40
C ALA A 46 14.89 -8.08 -3.12
N ASP A 47 15.97 -8.62 -2.51
CA ASP A 47 17.26 -8.79 -3.17
C ASP A 47 17.25 -9.79 -4.33
N VAL A 48 16.39 -10.81 -4.29
CA VAL A 48 16.16 -11.73 -5.42
C VAL A 48 15.33 -11.05 -6.51
N TYR A 49 14.19 -10.46 -6.16
CA TYR A 49 13.33 -9.77 -7.14
C TYR A 49 14.03 -8.57 -7.79
N ARG A 50 14.87 -7.80 -7.07
CA ARG A 50 15.66 -6.67 -7.62
C ARG A 50 16.77 -7.11 -8.57
N LYS A 51 17.21 -8.38 -8.53
CA LYS A 51 18.06 -8.96 -9.60
C LYS A 51 17.21 -9.25 -10.83
N ARG A 52 16.02 -9.84 -10.64
CA ARG A 52 15.09 -10.19 -11.72
C ARG A 52 14.51 -8.98 -12.45
N THR A 53 14.16 -7.88 -11.78
CA THR A 53 13.71 -6.63 -12.45
C THR A 53 14.79 -5.91 -13.24
N ARG A 54 16.07 -6.34 -13.15
CA ARG A 54 17.18 -5.88 -14.00
C ARG A 54 17.37 -6.75 -15.25
N THR A 55 17.08 -8.05 -15.17
CA THR A 55 17.16 -8.98 -16.31
C THR A 55 15.89 -8.99 -17.14
N ASP A 56 14.73 -8.86 -16.49
CA ASP A 56 13.42 -8.67 -17.10
C ASP A 56 12.77 -7.41 -16.49
N PRO A 57 12.96 -6.23 -17.10
CA PRO A 57 12.38 -4.99 -16.62
C PRO A 57 10.90 -4.81 -16.99
N VAL A 58 10.31 -5.69 -17.80
CA VAL A 58 8.93 -5.58 -18.30
C VAL A 58 7.96 -6.40 -17.44
N ASN A 59 8.46 -7.43 -16.73
CA ASN A 59 7.66 -8.29 -15.86
C ASN A 59 7.10 -7.56 -14.63
N THR A 60 5.90 -7.01 -14.83
CA THR A 60 5.09 -6.29 -13.83
C THR A 60 4.70 -7.13 -12.63
N GLN A 61 4.61 -8.46 -12.75
CA GLN A 61 4.36 -9.35 -11.60
C GLN A 61 5.59 -9.45 -10.69
N ILE A 62 6.81 -9.50 -11.25
CA ILE A 62 8.05 -9.44 -10.46
C ILE A 62 8.20 -8.05 -9.82
N ARG A 63 7.80 -6.96 -10.51
CA ARG A 63 7.75 -5.61 -9.91
C ARG A 63 6.74 -5.52 -8.75
N TYR A 64 5.56 -6.10 -8.91
CA TYR A 64 4.56 -6.19 -7.84
C TYR A 64 5.09 -6.97 -6.63
N ASN A 65 5.74 -8.12 -6.85
CA ASN A 65 6.36 -8.92 -5.79
C ASN A 65 7.53 -8.16 -5.12
N LEU A 66 8.34 -7.42 -5.89
CA LEU A 66 9.41 -6.57 -5.38
C LEU A 66 8.86 -5.43 -4.50
N GLY A 67 7.85 -4.69 -4.96
CA GLY A 67 7.21 -3.64 -4.16
C GLY A 67 6.58 -4.19 -2.87
N THR A 68 5.93 -5.34 -2.95
CA THR A 68 5.38 -6.07 -1.80
C THR A 68 6.47 -6.51 -0.80
N ALA A 69 7.69 -6.84 -1.28
CA ALA A 69 8.83 -7.19 -0.44
C ALA A 69 9.52 -5.96 0.18
N LEU A 70 9.59 -4.84 -0.54
CA LEU A 70 10.23 -3.60 -0.08
C LEU A 70 9.42 -2.84 0.99
N ALA A 71 8.10 -3.02 1.00
CA ALA A 71 7.12 -2.28 1.81
C ALA A 71 7.55 -1.92 3.25
N ARG A 72 8.17 -2.84 3.99
CA ARG A 72 8.55 -2.67 5.40
C ARG A 72 9.89 -1.95 5.63
N ASP A 73 10.76 -1.91 4.61
CA ASP A 73 12.17 -1.52 4.75
C ASP A 73 12.59 -0.36 3.84
N ASP A 74 11.95 -0.21 2.68
CA ASP A 74 12.15 0.87 1.71
C ASP A 74 10.83 1.14 0.99
N GLU A 75 9.95 1.86 1.68
CA GLU A 75 8.61 2.17 1.17
C GLU A 75 8.65 3.07 -0.07
N SER A 76 9.67 3.92 -0.23
CA SER A 76 9.79 4.77 -1.41
C SER A 76 10.01 3.94 -2.67
N SER A 77 10.93 2.96 -2.61
CA SER A 77 11.11 1.99 -3.69
C SER A 77 9.92 1.03 -3.81
N ALA A 78 9.20 0.75 -2.72
CA ALA A 78 7.99 -0.07 -2.75
C ALA A 78 6.87 0.60 -3.56
N GLU A 79 6.59 1.88 -3.31
CA GLU A 79 5.61 2.66 -4.07
C GLU A 79 5.99 2.77 -5.55
N ASP A 80 7.26 3.01 -5.86
CA ASP A 80 7.78 3.08 -7.23
C ASP A 80 7.57 1.79 -8.02
N GLU A 81 7.85 0.62 -7.41
CA GLU A 81 7.68 -0.68 -8.05
C GLU A 81 6.22 -1.14 -8.11
N LEU A 82 5.39 -0.80 -7.13
CA LEU A 82 3.94 -0.98 -7.19
C LEU A 82 3.31 -0.11 -8.29
N ALA A 83 3.72 1.16 -8.41
CA ALA A 83 3.26 2.05 -9.48
C ALA A 83 3.61 1.47 -10.87
N ARG A 84 4.85 1.01 -11.07
CA ARG A 84 5.26 0.31 -12.30
C ARG A 84 4.46 -0.96 -12.56
N ALA A 85 4.07 -1.70 -11.52
CA ALA A 85 3.22 -2.89 -11.69
C ALA A 85 1.81 -2.57 -12.22
N THR A 86 1.26 -1.38 -11.95
CA THR A 86 -0.08 -0.97 -12.47
C THR A 86 -0.14 -0.80 -13.99
N LEU A 87 1.01 -0.78 -14.67
CA LEU A 87 1.12 -0.65 -16.14
C LEU A 87 0.80 -1.94 -16.91
N THR A 88 0.55 -3.04 -16.19
CA THR A 88 0.23 -4.36 -16.75
C THR A 88 -1.18 -4.42 -17.37
N PRO A 89 -1.40 -5.20 -18.45
CA PRO A 89 -2.76 -5.47 -18.93
C PRO A 89 -3.59 -6.34 -17.98
N ASN A 90 -2.95 -7.10 -17.07
CA ASN A 90 -3.66 -7.99 -16.15
C ASN A 90 -4.42 -7.20 -15.06
N ARG A 91 -5.76 -7.20 -15.14
CA ARG A 91 -6.67 -6.53 -14.19
C ARG A 91 -6.45 -6.95 -12.73
N GLU A 92 -6.09 -8.21 -12.47
CA GLU A 92 -5.86 -8.71 -11.11
C GLU A 92 -4.64 -8.04 -10.46
N ILE A 93 -3.50 -8.05 -11.16
CA ILE A 93 -2.25 -7.42 -10.71
C ILE A 93 -2.46 -5.91 -10.52
N ARG A 94 -3.20 -5.25 -11.44
CA ARG A 94 -3.55 -3.83 -11.27
C ARG A 94 -4.33 -3.57 -9.98
N GLY A 95 -5.37 -4.37 -9.73
CA GLY A 95 -6.17 -4.26 -8.50
C GLY A 95 -5.34 -4.41 -7.24
N LEU A 96 -4.40 -5.35 -7.24
CA LEU A 96 -3.60 -5.69 -6.07
C LEU A 96 -2.37 -4.79 -5.88
N ALA A 97 -1.80 -4.26 -6.95
CA ALA A 97 -0.83 -3.17 -6.88
C ALA A 97 -1.47 -1.91 -6.27
N HIS A 98 -2.65 -1.52 -6.75
CA HIS A 98 -3.43 -0.42 -6.17
C HIS A 98 -3.82 -0.68 -4.71
N TYR A 99 -4.19 -1.92 -4.35
CA TYR A 99 -4.46 -2.30 -2.96
C TYR A 99 -3.23 -2.14 -2.06
N ASN A 100 -2.06 -2.63 -2.49
CA ASN A 100 -0.82 -2.53 -1.71
C ASN A 100 -0.36 -1.06 -1.58
N THR A 101 -0.50 -0.23 -2.60
CA THR A 101 -0.32 1.23 -2.48
C THR A 101 -1.31 1.84 -1.48
N GLY A 102 -2.56 1.38 -1.48
CA GLY A 102 -3.59 1.80 -0.52
C GLY A 102 -3.26 1.42 0.93
N VAL A 103 -2.63 0.26 1.15
CA VAL A 103 -2.13 -0.20 2.45
C VAL A 103 -0.97 0.70 2.93
N LEU A 104 0.08 0.88 2.12
CA LEU A 104 1.24 1.72 2.47
C LEU A 104 0.83 3.17 2.80
N ARG A 105 -0.02 3.76 1.97
CA ARG A 105 -0.52 5.11 2.18
C ARG A 105 -1.45 5.22 3.39
N LEU A 106 -2.17 4.16 3.77
CA LEU A 106 -2.93 4.16 5.03
C LEU A 106 -1.99 4.11 6.24
N ASP A 107 -0.97 3.24 6.19
CA ASP A 107 0.05 3.10 7.22
C ASP A 107 0.75 4.44 7.53
N ARG A 108 1.19 5.15 6.48
CA ARG A 108 1.75 6.52 6.61
C ARG A 108 0.78 7.50 7.26
N ALA A 109 -0.52 7.43 6.94
CA ALA A 109 -1.52 8.28 7.57
C ALA A 109 -1.72 7.94 9.06
N LEU A 110 -1.54 6.68 9.45
CA LEU A 110 -1.58 6.23 10.85
C LEU A 110 -0.35 6.71 11.63
N TYR A 111 0.85 6.63 11.07
CA TYR A 111 2.08 7.07 11.76
C TYR A 111 2.36 8.59 11.70
N ALA A 112 1.82 9.33 10.72
CA ALA A 112 2.10 10.76 10.57
C ALA A 112 1.54 11.64 11.72
N ASP A 113 2.37 12.38 12.44
CA ASP A 113 1.93 13.28 13.53
C ASP A 113 1.31 14.61 13.08
N VAL A 114 1.60 15.04 11.85
CA VAL A 114 1.18 16.34 11.30
C VAL A 114 -0.14 16.20 10.54
N PRO A 115 -1.17 17.03 10.81
CA PRO A 115 -2.48 16.97 10.13
C PRO A 115 -2.40 16.95 8.60
N ASP A 116 -1.55 17.81 8.00
CA ASP A 116 -1.34 17.86 6.55
C ASP A 116 -0.82 16.53 5.99
N SER A 117 0.13 15.90 6.67
CA SER A 117 0.68 14.60 6.27
C SER A 117 -0.36 13.48 6.40
N VAL A 118 -1.15 13.46 7.48
CA VAL A 118 -2.28 12.53 7.61
C VAL A 118 -3.26 12.72 6.45
N ARG A 119 -3.61 13.97 6.12
CA ARG A 119 -4.54 14.31 5.02
C ARG A 119 -3.99 13.88 3.66
N ILE A 120 -2.72 14.14 3.36
CA ILE A 120 -2.08 13.74 2.10
C ILE A 120 -2.06 12.21 1.96
N HIS A 121 -1.54 11.50 2.95
CA HIS A 121 -1.41 10.04 2.86
C HIS A 121 -2.79 9.34 2.86
N ALA A 122 -3.75 9.80 3.66
CA ALA A 122 -5.11 9.26 3.64
C ALA A 122 -5.82 9.52 2.30
N ALA A 123 -5.65 10.69 1.68
CA ALA A 123 -6.24 10.99 0.37
C ALA A 123 -5.69 10.06 -0.74
N ILE A 124 -4.38 9.81 -0.76
CA ILE A 124 -3.79 8.87 -1.73
C ILE A 124 -4.26 7.43 -1.44
N SER A 125 -4.42 7.05 -0.17
CA SER A 125 -4.99 5.76 0.22
C SER A 125 -6.45 5.59 -0.24
N VAL A 126 -7.27 6.64 -0.15
CA VAL A 126 -8.65 6.65 -0.66
C VAL A 126 -8.69 6.34 -2.16
N GLU A 127 -7.89 7.06 -2.96
CA GLU A 127 -7.87 6.83 -4.42
C GLU A 127 -7.27 5.47 -4.80
N ALA A 128 -6.21 5.03 -4.11
CA ALA A 128 -5.61 3.73 -4.34
C ALA A 128 -6.59 2.57 -4.02
N ASN A 129 -7.31 2.62 -2.89
CA ASN A 129 -8.32 1.61 -2.58
C ASN A 129 -9.57 1.71 -3.47
N ARG A 130 -9.97 2.90 -3.93
CA ARG A 130 -11.01 3.08 -4.97
C ARG A 130 -10.61 2.42 -6.28
N LEU A 131 -9.36 2.59 -6.72
CA LEU A 131 -8.83 1.93 -7.90
C LEU A 131 -8.74 0.41 -7.72
N ALA A 132 -8.32 -0.09 -6.56
CA ALA A 132 -8.33 -1.52 -6.25
C ALA A 132 -9.73 -2.13 -6.39
N LEU A 133 -10.76 -1.48 -5.83
CA LEU A 133 -12.15 -1.94 -5.87
C LEU A 133 -12.77 -1.91 -7.27
N ARG A 134 -12.28 -1.06 -8.20
CA ARG A 134 -12.66 -1.12 -9.63
C ARG A 134 -12.17 -2.40 -10.34
N PHE A 135 -11.20 -3.11 -9.78
CA PHE A 135 -10.71 -4.38 -10.30
C PHE A 135 -11.19 -5.59 -9.48
N ARG A 136 -11.23 -5.47 -8.14
CA ARG A 136 -11.69 -6.49 -7.19
C ARG A 136 -12.83 -5.93 -6.33
N PRO A 137 -14.08 -5.87 -6.83
CA PRO A 137 -15.18 -5.19 -6.14
C PRO A 137 -15.58 -5.85 -4.82
N ASP A 138 -15.23 -7.13 -4.59
CA ASP A 138 -15.54 -7.86 -3.36
C ASP A 138 -14.43 -7.83 -2.30
N ASP A 139 -13.34 -7.12 -2.55
CA ASP A 139 -12.20 -7.05 -1.64
C ASP A 139 -12.57 -6.34 -0.32
N ARG A 140 -12.85 -7.15 0.72
CA ARG A 140 -13.25 -6.67 2.04
C ARG A 140 -12.15 -5.86 2.72
N ASN A 141 -10.89 -6.14 2.44
CA ASN A 141 -9.77 -5.41 3.02
C ASN A 141 -9.63 -4.04 2.36
N ALA A 142 -9.78 -3.94 1.04
CA ALA A 142 -9.80 -2.65 0.34
C ALA A 142 -11.02 -1.79 0.74
N LYS A 143 -12.20 -2.39 0.95
CA LYS A 143 -13.39 -1.70 1.51
C LYS A 143 -13.09 -1.16 2.91
N TRP A 144 -12.48 -1.97 3.77
CA TRP A 144 -12.13 -1.57 5.14
C TRP A 144 -11.07 -0.45 5.15
N ASN A 145 -10.01 -0.57 4.35
CA ASN A 145 -8.96 0.44 4.21
C ASN A 145 -9.53 1.78 3.73
N LEU A 146 -10.40 1.75 2.71
CA LEU A 146 -11.08 2.93 2.19
C LEU A 146 -11.91 3.62 3.27
N ALA A 147 -12.68 2.86 4.07
CA ALA A 147 -13.47 3.42 5.16
C ALA A 147 -12.60 4.06 6.27
N MET A 148 -11.48 3.44 6.62
CA MET A 148 -10.52 4.01 7.58
C MET A 148 -9.86 5.29 7.05
N ALA A 149 -9.39 5.28 5.80
CA ALA A 149 -8.78 6.45 5.18
C ALA A 149 -9.76 7.64 5.07
N LEU A 150 -11.03 7.38 4.72
CA LEU A 150 -12.09 8.38 4.75
C LEU A 150 -12.33 8.93 6.17
N ARG A 151 -12.31 8.10 7.21
CA ARG A 151 -12.48 8.57 8.59
C ARG A 151 -11.28 9.35 9.13
N LEU A 152 -10.07 9.06 8.67
CA LEU A 152 -8.88 9.89 8.95
C LEU A 152 -9.02 11.29 8.33
N LEU A 153 -9.50 11.39 7.08
CA LEU A 153 -9.77 12.68 6.42
C LEU A 153 -10.85 13.50 7.16
N ASP A 154 -11.96 12.86 7.51
CA ASP A 154 -13.06 13.48 8.28
C ASP A 154 -12.57 14.05 9.62
N SER A 155 -11.93 13.21 10.44
CA SER A 155 -11.45 13.59 11.77
C SER A 155 -10.38 14.69 11.75
N VAL A 156 -9.44 14.66 10.79
CA VAL A 156 -8.48 15.76 10.57
C VAL A 156 -9.20 17.05 10.19
N SER A 157 -10.10 17.02 9.19
CA SER A 157 -10.79 18.24 8.73
C SER A 157 -11.71 18.84 9.81
N THR A 158 -12.25 18.00 10.70
CA THR A 158 -13.03 18.40 11.86
C THR A 158 -12.14 19.03 12.95
N GLN A 159 -10.94 18.50 13.17
CA GLN A 159 -9.96 19.11 14.07
C GLN A 159 -9.55 20.51 13.58
N GLU A 160 -9.18 20.65 12.30
CA GLU A 160 -8.81 21.94 11.69
C GLU A 160 -9.95 22.97 11.81
N ARG A 161 -11.18 22.57 11.51
CA ARG A 161 -12.39 23.41 11.66
C ARG A 161 -12.73 23.80 13.10
N ARG A 162 -12.17 23.13 14.11
CA ARG A 162 -12.32 23.53 15.53
C ARG A 162 -11.16 24.40 15.99
N SER A 163 -9.91 24.04 15.70
CA SER A 163 -8.76 24.90 16.06
C SER A 163 -8.80 26.26 15.37
N GLY A 164 -9.32 26.34 14.13
CA GLY A 164 -9.63 27.62 13.49
C GLY A 164 -10.67 28.44 14.26
N ARG A 165 -11.73 27.81 14.78
CA ARG A 165 -12.77 28.46 15.60
C ARG A 165 -12.23 28.90 16.96
N GLU A 166 -11.48 28.07 17.67
CA GLU A 166 -10.86 28.42 18.95
C GLU A 166 -9.92 29.64 18.81
N MET A 167 -9.18 29.73 17.70
CA MET A 167 -8.35 30.92 17.40
C MET A 167 -9.16 32.17 17.06
N THR A 168 -10.30 32.04 16.37
CA THR A 168 -11.18 33.19 16.13
C THR A 168 -11.95 33.61 17.39
N GLU A 169 -12.51 32.68 18.16
CA GLU A 169 -13.25 32.97 19.40
C GLU A 169 -12.32 33.56 20.47
N GLY A 170 -11.08 33.08 20.56
CA GLY A 170 -10.02 33.68 21.39
C GLY A 170 -9.52 35.06 20.92
N ALA A 171 -9.97 35.53 19.74
CA ALA A 171 -9.72 36.87 19.21
C ALA A 171 -11.00 37.72 19.11
N VAL A 172 -12.18 37.13 19.33
CA VAL A 172 -13.52 37.75 19.20
C VAL A 172 -14.20 37.79 20.58
N GLU A 173 -13.48 38.35 21.56
CA GLU A 173 -14.10 39.04 22.71
C GLU A 173 -14.12 40.57 22.44
N ALA A 174 -14.32 40.95 21.17
CA ALA A 174 -14.54 42.31 20.70
C ALA A 174 -15.48 42.30 19.46
N ASP A 175 -16.36 43.30 19.38
CA ASP A 175 -17.18 43.71 18.22
C ASP A 175 -18.25 42.75 17.62
N VAL A 176 -19.25 42.43 18.44
CA VAL A 176 -20.64 42.94 18.32
C VAL A 176 -21.21 43.34 16.91
N VAL A 177 -22.40 42.80 16.59
CA VAL A 177 -23.52 43.36 15.73
C VAL A 177 -23.72 42.96 14.24
N THR A 178 -24.71 42.07 14.01
CA THR A 178 -25.63 41.94 12.83
C THR A 178 -25.04 41.46 11.47
N ARG A 179 -25.81 41.06 10.44
CA ARG A 179 -27.26 41.13 10.12
C ARG A 179 -27.73 39.91 9.27
N SER A 180 -29.04 39.65 9.18
CA SER A 180 -29.68 38.49 8.51
C SER A 180 -30.43 38.82 7.19
N VAL A 181 -30.75 37.80 6.35
CA VAL A 181 -31.94 37.65 5.45
C VAL A 181 -31.91 36.29 4.66
N ASN A 182 -33.07 35.87 4.09
CA ASN A 182 -33.43 34.60 3.38
C ASN A 182 -32.72 34.36 2.01
N VAL A 183 -32.61 33.17 1.35
CA VAL A 183 -33.46 31.92 1.19
C VAL A 183 -34.65 32.12 0.20
N PRO A 184 -35.09 31.19 -0.72
CA PRO A 184 -34.76 29.77 -1.03
C PRO A 184 -34.53 29.44 -2.57
N ASP A 185 -34.79 28.18 -2.96
CA ASP A 185 -35.24 27.62 -4.29
C ASP A 185 -34.19 27.00 -5.27
N ALA A 186 -34.40 25.82 -5.90
CA ALA A 186 -35.40 24.74 -5.71
C ALA A 186 -34.95 23.37 -6.33
N GLU A 187 -35.53 22.25 -5.81
CA GLU A 187 -36.06 20.99 -6.43
C GLU A 187 -35.37 20.31 -7.66
N GLU A 188 -35.28 18.97 -7.83
CA GLU A 188 -35.75 17.77 -7.07
C GLU A 188 -34.82 16.54 -7.30
N ASP A 189 -35.22 15.28 -7.03
CA ASP A 189 -34.40 14.03 -7.07
C ASP A 189 -35.24 12.75 -7.38
N GLU A 190 -34.61 11.56 -7.44
CA GLU A 190 -35.08 10.17 -7.12
C GLU A 190 -34.78 9.03 -8.15
N ARG A 191 -34.04 7.98 -7.67
CA ARG A 191 -34.07 6.51 -7.97
C ARG A 191 -33.83 6.03 -9.45
N ALA A 192 -32.86 5.17 -9.83
CA ALA A 192 -32.38 3.82 -9.38
C ALA A 192 -33.23 2.62 -9.91
N GLU A 193 -32.74 1.42 -10.29
CA GLU A 193 -31.43 0.72 -10.11
C GLU A 193 -30.76 0.14 -11.41
N ASP A 194 -30.68 -1.20 -11.60
CA ASP A 194 -29.74 -1.99 -12.49
C ASP A 194 -30.32 -3.43 -12.76
N PRO A 195 -29.72 -4.47 -13.40
CA PRO A 195 -28.57 -4.69 -14.34
C PRO A 195 -29.04 -5.50 -15.62
N PRO A 196 -28.50 -6.67 -16.13
CA PRO A 196 -27.14 -7.27 -16.27
C PRO A 196 -26.74 -7.96 -17.64
N SER A 197 -25.43 -7.98 -17.96
CA SER A 197 -24.61 -9.10 -18.58
C SER A 197 -24.87 -9.74 -19.97
N GLN A 198 -23.79 -9.99 -20.77
CA GLN A 198 -23.15 -11.32 -21.06
C GLN A 198 -22.06 -11.32 -22.19
N GLY A 199 -21.15 -12.30 -22.16
CA GLY A 199 -20.28 -12.79 -23.29
C GLY A 199 -18.95 -12.04 -23.56
N GLU A 200 -17.83 -12.64 -24.02
CA GLU A 200 -17.44 -14.05 -24.30
C GLU A 200 -15.91 -14.26 -24.00
N SER A 201 -15.28 -15.38 -24.42
CA SER A 201 -14.01 -15.93 -23.86
C SER A 201 -12.87 -16.32 -24.84
N GLU A 202 -11.72 -16.77 -24.29
CA GLU A 202 -10.46 -17.25 -24.93
C GLU A 202 -9.52 -16.16 -25.53
N THR A 203 -8.22 -16.37 -25.80
CA THR A 203 -7.44 -17.64 -25.96
C THR A 203 -6.06 -17.66 -25.26
N ALA A 204 -5.52 -18.85 -24.93
CA ALA A 204 -4.24 -19.06 -24.23
C ALA A 204 -2.95 -19.07 -25.08
N VAL A 205 -1.80 -18.80 -24.44
CA VAL A 205 -0.42 -19.20 -24.87
C VAL A 205 0.39 -19.60 -23.63
N THR A 206 1.12 -20.72 -23.68
CA THR A 206 1.92 -21.24 -22.53
C THR A 206 3.36 -21.58 -22.92
N PHE A 207 4.32 -20.89 -22.31
CA PHE A 207 5.72 -21.28 -22.00
C PHE A 207 6.27 -20.14 -21.10
N SER A 208 7.00 -20.35 -20.01
CA SER A 208 7.58 -21.55 -19.39
C SER A 208 7.60 -21.43 -17.84
N ASP A 209 8.08 -22.46 -17.13
CA ASP A 209 7.97 -22.64 -15.67
C ASP A 209 8.80 -21.70 -14.78
N GLU A 210 8.46 -20.40 -14.74
CA GLU A 210 8.74 -19.54 -13.59
C GLU A 210 7.40 -18.99 -13.04
N ILE A 211 6.96 -19.49 -11.89
CA ILE A 211 5.65 -19.15 -11.32
C ILE A 211 5.85 -18.17 -10.15
N PRO A 212 5.70 -16.84 -10.36
CA PRO A 212 5.64 -15.86 -9.26
C PRO A 212 4.54 -16.20 -8.25
N LEU A 213 4.65 -15.67 -7.01
CA LEU A 213 3.54 -15.75 -6.04
C LEU A 213 2.23 -15.36 -6.71
N THR A 214 1.16 -16.12 -6.43
CA THR A 214 -0.17 -15.71 -6.89
C THR A 214 -0.47 -14.33 -6.28
N PRO A 215 -1.09 -13.41 -7.04
CA PRO A 215 -1.28 -12.05 -6.56
C PRO A 215 -1.99 -12.00 -5.20
N GLU A 216 -2.94 -12.91 -4.97
CA GLU A 216 -3.67 -13.04 -3.70
C GLU A 216 -2.79 -13.45 -2.51
N GLN A 217 -1.79 -14.33 -2.69
CA GLN A 217 -0.85 -14.71 -1.62
C GLN A 217 0.04 -13.53 -1.20
N ALA A 218 0.48 -12.72 -2.17
CA ALA A 218 1.25 -11.51 -1.90
C ALA A 218 0.40 -10.41 -1.20
N ALA A 219 -0.87 -10.28 -1.58
CA ALA A 219 -1.82 -9.37 -0.96
C ALA A 219 -2.19 -9.79 0.48
N GLU A 220 -2.35 -11.09 0.75
CA GLU A 220 -2.64 -11.62 2.08
C GLU A 220 -1.49 -11.34 3.07
N LEU A 221 -0.24 -11.45 2.59
CA LEU A 221 0.97 -11.14 3.38
C LEU A 221 1.03 -9.67 3.79
N LEU A 222 0.76 -8.72 2.90
CA LEU A 222 0.75 -7.30 3.26
C LEU A 222 -0.50 -6.93 4.08
N GLY A 223 -1.68 -7.32 3.61
CA GLY A 223 -2.97 -6.87 4.11
C GLY A 223 -3.28 -7.25 5.56
N ARG A 224 -2.79 -8.40 6.05
CA ARG A 224 -2.97 -8.81 7.46
C ARG A 224 -1.84 -8.40 8.40
N SER A 225 -0.67 -8.01 7.88
CA SER A 225 0.54 -7.90 8.72
C SER A 225 1.06 -6.48 8.93
N HIS A 226 0.67 -5.52 8.09
CA HIS A 226 1.12 -4.14 8.21
C HIS A 226 0.18 -3.25 9.07
N LEU A 227 -1.10 -3.62 9.13
CA LEU A 227 -2.17 -2.75 9.57
C LEU A 227 -2.77 -3.21 10.91
N ASP A 228 -2.25 -2.66 12.02
CA ASP A 228 -2.70 -2.98 13.38
C ASP A 228 -4.02 -2.25 13.75
N PRO A 229 -5.12 -2.98 14.06
CA PRO A 229 -6.37 -2.38 14.54
C PRO A 229 -6.21 -1.51 15.79
N THR A 230 -5.21 -1.79 16.63
CA THR A 230 -4.93 -1.03 17.86
C THR A 230 -4.35 0.33 17.53
N LEU A 231 -3.35 0.40 16.64
CA LEU A 231 -2.83 1.65 16.07
C LEU A 231 -3.94 2.49 15.42
N MET A 232 -4.86 1.85 14.68
CA MET A 232 -5.98 2.52 14.02
C MET A 232 -6.97 3.13 15.00
N LEU A 233 -7.42 2.36 15.99
CA LEU A 233 -8.33 2.85 17.02
C LEU A 233 -7.68 3.96 17.86
N THR A 234 -6.42 3.80 18.26
CA THR A 234 -5.69 4.81 19.03
C THR A 234 -5.42 6.07 18.20
N LYS A 235 -5.17 5.98 16.89
CA LYS A 235 -5.05 7.13 16.00
C LYS A 235 -6.35 7.93 15.91
N LEU A 236 -7.48 7.25 15.68
CA LEU A 236 -8.79 7.91 15.65
C LEU A 236 -9.13 8.56 17.00
N LEU A 237 -8.90 7.87 18.12
CA LEU A 237 -9.10 8.42 19.46
C LEU A 237 -8.13 9.58 19.77
N ALA A 238 -6.91 9.59 19.22
CA ALA A 238 -5.98 10.71 19.36
C ALA A 238 -6.46 11.96 18.60
N LEU A 239 -6.97 11.80 17.38
CA LEU A 239 -7.55 12.90 16.59
C LEU A 239 -8.84 13.42 17.25
N GLU A 240 -9.75 12.51 17.65
CA GLU A 240 -10.97 12.89 18.36
C GLU A 240 -10.69 13.57 19.72
N SER A 241 -9.78 13.04 20.54
CA SER A 241 -9.46 13.63 21.85
C SER A 241 -8.77 14.99 21.73
N ARG A 242 -7.84 15.17 20.78
CA ARG A 242 -7.28 16.49 20.43
C ARG A 242 -8.38 17.47 19.96
N SER A 243 -9.45 16.99 19.33
CA SER A 243 -10.62 17.80 18.93
C SER A 243 -11.64 18.10 20.06
N ARG A 244 -11.49 17.50 21.25
CA ARG A 244 -12.34 17.70 22.44
C ARG A 244 -11.61 18.44 23.57
N PHE A 245 -10.31 18.21 23.70
CA PHE A 245 -9.43 18.88 24.65
C PHE A 245 -8.34 19.63 23.90
N GLY A 246 -8.71 20.80 23.34
CA GLY A 246 -7.74 21.76 22.82
C GLY A 246 -6.66 22.02 23.86
N ARG A 247 -5.38 22.04 23.43
CA ARG A 247 -4.22 22.17 24.33
C ARG A 247 -4.25 23.52 25.05
N ARG A 248 -4.92 23.59 26.22
CA ARG A 248 -4.69 24.67 27.19
C ARG A 248 -3.21 24.61 27.60
N PRO A 249 -2.39 25.62 27.28
CA PRO A 249 -1.02 25.66 27.80
C PRO A 249 -1.13 25.82 29.31
N SER A 250 -0.55 24.88 30.05
CA SER A 250 -0.55 24.92 31.51
C SER A 250 0.30 26.08 32.01
N ARG A 251 -0.31 27.27 32.15
CA ARG A 251 0.22 28.42 32.89
C ARG A 251 0.28 28.09 34.40
N GLY A 252 1.10 27.10 34.75
CA GLY A 252 1.43 26.73 36.11
C GLY A 252 2.21 27.87 36.75
N ALA A 253 1.54 28.64 37.60
CA ALA A 253 2.13 29.83 38.21
C ALA A 253 3.29 29.46 39.14
N ARG A 254 4.39 30.20 39.03
CA ARG A 254 5.32 30.45 40.14
C ARG A 254 5.55 31.95 40.25
N ARG A 255 4.64 32.61 40.96
CA ARG A 255 4.95 33.83 41.71
C ARG A 255 5.49 33.40 43.07
N TRP A 256 6.75 33.66 43.32
CA TRP A 256 7.36 34.05 44.61
C TRP A 256 8.66 34.75 44.26
#